data_AF-A0A6M2A6A0-F1
#
_entry.id   AF-A0A6M2A6A0-F1
#
_cell.length_a   1.000
_cell.length_b   1.000
_cell.length_c   1.000
_cell.angle_alpha   90.00
_cell.angle_beta   90.00
_cell.angle_gamma   90.00
#
_symmetry.space_group_name_H-M   'P 1'
#
loop_
_entity.id
_entity.type
_entity.pdbx_description
1 polymer ?
#
loop_
_entity_poly.entity_id
_entity_poly.type
_entity_poly.pdbx_seq_one_letter_code
_entity_poly.pdbx_strand_id
1 'polypeptide(L)'
;MEDRTWIEKFLKDYFLTESTMFTLFGSKPMSAISLCYATKEEWLSGYSKLIQDYPEKKKQKALTGLERYIDNYDLPINWQRWMDWCFKNLDGSFSFSKRTTGTKDLFCIYVLNVQEAAWILQKHYSLISRELDLEFDPLQVVLEFEDLSSSFWEKVFNNHLVQGILHGFGERNAYFFDREIRLQEINDFDLEMHPLFKSLGLKQDQEGKILNDYPLPLFRSYSSNVQEDPVFLKYKRERAEIKKILGSKNPTDIILHQLGYQSTASKKEIAFN
;
A
#
# COMPACT_ATOMS: atom_id res chain seq x y z
N MET A 1 2.68 -8.62 -25.22
CA MET A 1 3.19 -9.63 -24.26
C MET A 1 4.12 -8.98 -23.24
N GLU A 2 5.12 -8.18 -23.65
CA GLU A 2 6.01 -7.44 -22.72
C GLU A 2 5.29 -6.51 -21.74
N ASP A 3 4.21 -5.83 -22.16
CA ASP A 3 3.49 -4.91 -21.27
C ASP A 3 2.78 -5.60 -20.09
N ARG A 4 2.47 -6.88 -20.19
CA ARG A 4 1.75 -7.57 -19.11
C ARG A 4 2.68 -8.02 -17.99
N THR A 5 3.88 -8.49 -18.33
CA THR A 5 4.83 -9.05 -17.34
C THR A 5 5.28 -8.01 -16.32
N TRP A 6 5.62 -6.79 -16.75
CA TRP A 6 6.05 -5.74 -15.82
C TRP A 6 4.88 -5.23 -14.96
N ILE A 7 3.66 -5.14 -15.52
CA ILE A 7 2.45 -4.79 -14.75
C ILE A 7 2.18 -5.85 -13.70
N GLU A 8 2.22 -7.13 -14.07
CA GLU A 8 2.03 -8.24 -13.12
C GLU A 8 3.03 -8.18 -11.98
N LYS A 9 4.30 -7.87 -12.28
CA LYS A 9 5.33 -7.68 -11.26
C LYS A 9 5.03 -6.46 -10.38
N PHE A 10 4.75 -5.30 -10.98
CA PHE A 10 4.41 -4.07 -10.26
C PHE A 10 3.22 -4.28 -9.32
N LEU A 11 2.14 -4.89 -9.80
CA LEU A 11 0.94 -5.12 -8.99
C LEU A 11 1.23 -6.07 -7.82
N LYS A 12 2.08 -7.07 -8.01
CA LYS A 12 2.51 -7.94 -6.93
C LYS A 12 3.32 -7.18 -5.88
N ASP A 13 4.27 -6.36 -6.33
CA ASP A 13 5.20 -5.65 -5.45
C ASP A 13 4.55 -4.45 -4.74
N TYR A 14 3.53 -3.82 -5.34
CA TYR A 14 2.84 -2.65 -4.79
C TYR A 14 1.53 -3.00 -4.06
N PHE A 15 0.69 -3.84 -4.67
CA PHE A 15 -0.65 -4.09 -4.15
C PHE A 15 -0.72 -5.31 -3.23
N LEU A 16 0.05 -6.37 -3.47
CA LEU A 16 -0.12 -7.64 -2.73
C LEU A 16 0.77 -7.76 -1.49
N THR A 17 1.73 -6.86 -1.31
CA THR A 17 2.66 -6.80 -0.18
C THR A 17 2.14 -5.92 0.96
N GLU A 18 1.19 -5.03 0.67
CA GLU A 18 0.78 -3.95 1.57
C GLU A 18 -0.73 -3.91 1.83
N SER A 19 -1.13 -2.98 2.70
CA SER A 19 -2.55 -2.75 3.04
C SER A 19 -3.35 -2.05 1.93
N THR A 20 -2.72 -1.83 0.78
CA THR A 20 -3.28 -1.23 -0.44
C THR A 20 -4.47 -2.03 -0.99
N MET A 21 -4.54 -3.35 -0.76
CA MET A 21 -5.74 -4.14 -1.09
C MET A 21 -7.01 -3.67 -0.38
N PHE A 22 -6.90 -3.18 0.86
CA PHE A 22 -8.04 -2.59 1.57
C PHE A 22 -8.46 -1.25 0.97
N THR A 23 -7.57 -0.55 0.27
CA THR A 23 -7.91 0.67 -0.46
C THR A 23 -8.59 0.34 -1.78
N LEU A 24 -8.13 -0.69 -2.49
CA LEU A 24 -8.72 -1.12 -3.76
C LEU A 24 -10.10 -1.75 -3.61
N PHE A 25 -10.25 -2.69 -2.67
CA PHE A 25 -11.43 -3.55 -2.57
C PHE A 25 -12.20 -3.40 -1.26
N GLY A 26 -11.62 -2.68 -0.30
CA GLY A 26 -12.23 -2.41 0.99
C GLY A 26 -12.67 -0.96 1.09
N SER A 27 -12.64 -0.45 2.31
CA SER A 27 -13.10 0.90 2.65
C SER A 27 -11.99 1.79 3.19
N LYS A 28 -10.73 1.39 2.99
CA LYS A 28 -9.58 2.14 3.49
C LYS A 28 -9.32 3.31 2.54
N PRO A 29 -9.42 4.58 2.97
CA PRO A 29 -9.33 5.70 2.04
C PRO A 29 -7.98 5.80 1.35
N MET A 30 -6.89 5.60 2.11
CA MET A 30 -5.54 5.80 1.64
C MET A 30 -4.62 4.68 2.11
N SER A 31 -3.66 4.31 1.27
CA SER A 31 -2.54 3.47 1.62
C SER A 31 -1.24 4.08 1.11
N ALA A 32 -0.14 3.75 1.78
CA ALA A 32 1.19 4.19 1.39
C ALA A 32 2.13 2.98 1.34
N ILE A 33 3.16 3.09 0.51
CA ILE A 33 4.32 2.20 0.49
C ILE A 33 5.58 3.04 0.33
N SER A 34 6.66 2.58 0.95
CA SER A 34 7.97 3.20 0.82
C SER A 34 8.65 2.80 -0.49
N LEU A 35 9.12 3.78 -1.23
CA LEU A 35 9.91 3.66 -2.44
C LEU A 35 11.33 4.16 -2.18
N CYS A 36 12.27 3.23 -2.11
CA CYS A 36 13.68 3.54 -1.87
C CYS A 36 14.48 3.57 -3.18
N TYR A 37 15.37 4.55 -3.36
CA TYR A 37 16.32 4.71 -4.45
C TYR A 37 17.76 4.51 -3.97
N ALA A 38 17.99 3.56 -3.07
CA ALA A 38 19.33 3.26 -2.56
C ALA A 38 20.11 2.31 -3.50
N THR A 39 21.42 2.53 -3.58
CA THR A 39 22.39 1.61 -4.18
C THR A 39 22.48 0.31 -3.38
N LYS A 40 23.04 -0.74 -4.00
CA LYS A 40 23.24 -2.03 -3.33
C LYS A 40 24.10 -1.87 -2.07
N GLU A 41 25.13 -1.05 -2.15
CA GLU A 41 26.03 -0.74 -1.03
C GLU A 41 25.29 -0.05 0.12
N GLU A 42 24.40 0.91 -0.18
CA GLU A 42 23.60 1.61 0.82
C GLU A 42 22.59 0.68 1.50
N TRP A 43 21.89 -0.16 0.73
CA TRP A 43 21.01 -1.20 1.28
C TRP A 43 21.79 -2.15 2.19
N LEU A 44 22.90 -2.71 1.71
CA LEU A 44 23.72 -3.63 2.51
C LEU A 44 24.25 -2.95 3.77
N SER A 45 24.70 -1.70 3.68
CA SER A 45 25.18 -0.91 4.82
C SER A 45 24.07 -0.67 5.85
N GLY A 46 22.88 -0.24 5.41
CA GLY A 46 21.74 0.03 6.29
C GLY A 46 21.29 -1.21 7.06
N TYR A 47 21.24 -2.35 6.38
CA TYR A 47 20.81 -3.62 6.98
C TYR A 47 21.92 -4.38 7.71
N SER A 48 23.19 -4.08 7.42
CA SER A 48 24.33 -4.75 8.06
C SER A 48 24.30 -4.63 9.58
N LYS A 49 23.93 -3.45 10.10
CA LYS A 49 23.81 -3.17 11.54
C LYS A 49 22.70 -3.96 12.20
N LEU A 50 21.62 -4.24 11.48
CA LEU A 50 20.46 -4.99 12.00
C LEU A 50 20.76 -6.50 12.03
N ILE A 51 21.54 -6.96 11.06
CA ILE A 51 21.88 -8.36 10.86
C ILE A 51 23.15 -8.76 11.65
N GLN A 52 23.93 -7.79 12.14
CA GLN A 52 25.23 -8.02 12.78
C GLN A 52 25.14 -8.95 13.99
N ASP A 53 24.05 -8.84 14.76
CA ASP A 53 23.84 -9.54 16.04
C ASP A 53 23.18 -10.91 15.88
N TYR A 54 22.92 -11.34 14.64
CA TYR A 54 22.31 -12.63 14.38
C TYR A 54 23.30 -13.79 14.46
N PRO A 55 22.85 -14.99 14.88
CA PRO A 55 23.63 -16.21 14.75
C PRO A 55 24.06 -16.43 13.30
N GLU A 56 25.30 -16.89 13.09
CA GLU A 56 25.95 -16.96 11.76
C GLU A 56 25.08 -17.59 10.65
N LYS A 57 24.38 -18.69 10.97
CA LYS A 57 23.47 -19.35 10.02
C LYS A 57 22.27 -18.48 9.62
N LYS A 58 21.70 -17.72 10.56
CA LYS A 58 20.60 -16.78 10.29
C LYS A 58 21.12 -15.54 9.55
N LYS A 59 22.29 -15.05 9.93
CA LYS A 59 23.01 -13.95 9.29
C LYS A 59 23.26 -14.23 7.80
N GLN A 60 23.83 -15.39 7.46
CA GLN A 60 24.09 -15.75 6.07
C GLN A 60 22.79 -15.85 5.25
N LYS A 61 21.74 -16.47 5.82
CA LYS A 61 20.42 -16.56 5.16
C LYS A 61 19.82 -15.17 4.90
N ALA A 62 19.94 -14.26 5.87
CA ALA A 62 19.45 -12.88 5.76
C ALA A 62 20.19 -12.10 4.67
N LEU A 63 21.52 -12.17 4.64
CA LEU A 63 22.34 -11.51 3.63
C LEU A 63 22.01 -11.99 2.22
N THR A 64 21.94 -13.31 2.01
CA THR A 64 21.56 -13.87 0.70
C THR A 64 20.13 -13.47 0.29
N GLY A 65 19.19 -13.43 1.24
CA GLY A 65 17.84 -12.93 0.97
C GLY A 65 17.83 -11.47 0.56
N LEU A 66 18.61 -10.64 1.26
CA LEU A 66 18.72 -9.20 1.01
C LEU A 66 19.36 -8.92 -0.35
N GLU A 67 20.46 -9.58 -0.70
CA GLU A 67 21.10 -9.46 -2.02
C GLU A 67 20.11 -9.80 -3.14
N ARG A 68 19.39 -10.93 -3.00
CA ARG A 68 18.37 -11.32 -3.97
C ARG A 68 17.24 -10.30 -4.05
N TYR A 69 16.84 -9.69 -2.94
CA TYR A 69 15.84 -8.62 -2.96
C TYR A 69 16.33 -7.43 -3.78
N ILE A 70 17.50 -6.90 -3.44
CA ILE A 70 18.12 -5.73 -4.09
C ILE A 70 18.24 -5.98 -5.60
N ASP A 71 18.75 -7.15 -5.99
CA ASP A 71 18.97 -7.48 -7.40
C ASP A 71 17.65 -7.61 -8.20
N ASN A 72 16.52 -7.80 -7.52
CA ASN A 72 15.19 -7.94 -8.14
C ASN A 72 14.29 -6.71 -7.95
N TYR A 73 14.71 -5.73 -7.16
CA TYR A 73 13.92 -4.58 -6.79
C TYR A 73 13.91 -3.54 -7.92
N ASP A 74 12.79 -3.48 -8.64
CA ASP A 74 12.61 -2.59 -9.79
C ASP A 74 11.39 -1.66 -9.62
N LEU A 75 10.80 -1.61 -8.43
CA LEU A 75 9.69 -0.69 -8.13
C LEU A 75 10.03 0.77 -8.48
N PRO A 76 11.25 1.31 -8.21
CA PRO A 76 11.60 2.68 -8.59
C PRO A 76 11.69 2.89 -10.10
N ILE A 77 12.08 1.85 -10.84
CA ILE A 77 12.19 1.84 -12.30
C ILE A 77 10.77 1.78 -12.91
N ASN A 78 9.94 0.88 -12.39
CA ASN A 78 8.59 0.64 -12.90
C ASN A 78 7.57 1.69 -12.42
N TRP A 79 7.88 2.49 -11.39
CA TRP A 79 6.97 3.51 -10.88
C TRP A 79 6.60 4.56 -11.93
N GLN A 80 7.57 5.10 -12.66
CA GLN A 80 7.27 6.09 -13.70
C GLN A 80 6.44 5.46 -14.83
N ARG A 81 6.80 4.23 -15.23
CA ARG A 81 6.05 3.46 -16.24
C ARG A 81 4.61 3.20 -15.79
N TRP A 82 4.41 2.93 -14.49
CA TRP A 82 3.09 2.77 -13.88
C TRP A 82 2.28 4.07 -13.93
N MET A 83 2.86 5.21 -13.56
CA MET A 83 2.17 6.50 -13.61
C MET A 83 1.75 6.88 -15.03
N ASP A 84 2.65 6.68 -16.01
CA ASP A 84 2.35 6.91 -17.42
C ASP A 84 1.23 6.00 -17.93
N TRP A 85 1.18 4.76 -17.43
CA TRP A 85 0.09 3.82 -17.73
C TRP A 85 -1.21 4.27 -17.05
N CYS A 86 -1.18 4.69 -15.78
CA CYS A 86 -2.37 5.10 -15.04
C CYS A 86 -3.07 6.28 -15.70
N PHE A 87 -2.30 7.30 -16.06
CA PHE A 87 -2.79 8.51 -16.73
C PHE A 87 -3.60 8.22 -18.00
N LYS A 88 -3.28 7.12 -18.70
CA LYS A 88 -3.93 6.74 -19.96
C LYS A 88 -5.10 5.78 -19.79
N ASN A 89 -5.15 5.04 -18.68
CA ASN A 89 -5.95 3.82 -18.60
C ASN A 89 -6.95 3.77 -17.43
N LEU A 90 -6.81 4.62 -16.41
CA LEU A 90 -7.70 4.60 -15.25
C LEU A 90 -8.87 5.57 -15.40
N ASP A 91 -9.96 5.28 -14.71
CA ASP A 91 -11.21 6.05 -14.76
C ASP A 91 -11.30 7.18 -13.71
N GLY A 92 -10.25 7.36 -12.90
CA GLY A 92 -10.18 8.39 -11.86
C GLY A 92 -10.75 7.96 -10.50
N SER A 93 -11.22 6.72 -10.33
CA SER A 93 -11.68 6.20 -9.03
C SER A 93 -10.55 6.14 -7.99
N PHE A 94 -9.31 6.03 -8.47
CA PHE A 94 -8.10 6.02 -7.66
C PHE A 94 -7.13 7.10 -8.13
N SER A 95 -6.50 7.76 -7.17
CA SER A 95 -5.45 8.74 -7.43
C SER A 95 -4.14 8.28 -6.79
N PHE A 96 -3.03 8.59 -7.47
CA PHE A 96 -1.70 8.12 -7.09
C PHE A 96 -0.77 9.31 -6.91
N SER A 97 -0.06 9.35 -5.80
CA SER A 97 0.85 10.46 -5.50
C SER A 97 2.18 9.93 -4.99
N LYS A 98 3.30 10.47 -5.48
CA LYS A 98 4.64 10.21 -4.97
C LYS A 98 5.12 11.44 -4.23
N ARG A 99 5.45 11.29 -2.95
CA ARG A 99 5.91 12.40 -2.10
C ARG A 99 7.27 12.09 -1.50
N THR A 100 8.11 13.12 -1.42
CA THR A 100 9.43 13.03 -0.79
C THR A 100 9.29 12.75 0.70
N THR A 101 10.18 11.92 1.24
CA THR A 101 10.40 11.92 2.68
C THR A 101 11.46 12.97 3.05
N GLY A 102 11.77 13.11 4.33
CA GLY A 102 12.92 13.92 4.78
C GLY A 102 14.29 13.42 4.29
N THR A 103 14.35 12.33 3.52
CA THR A 103 15.56 11.77 2.93
C THR A 103 15.46 11.71 1.41
N LYS A 104 16.57 11.97 0.71
CA LYS A 104 16.59 12.09 -0.76
C LYS A 104 16.31 10.79 -1.49
N ASP A 105 16.64 9.67 -0.84
CA ASP A 105 16.59 8.34 -1.45
C ASP A 105 15.36 7.54 -1.00
N LEU A 106 14.41 8.18 -0.31
CA LEU A 106 13.18 7.55 0.14
C LEU A 106 11.98 8.44 -0.19
N PHE A 107 10.99 7.83 -0.81
CA PHE A 107 9.72 8.45 -1.15
C PHE A 107 8.59 7.61 -0.58
N CYS A 108 7.48 8.24 -0.25
CA CYS A 108 6.24 7.53 0.00
C CYS A 108 5.37 7.62 -1.25
N ILE A 109 4.99 6.47 -1.78
CA ILE A 109 3.97 6.38 -2.80
C ILE A 109 2.63 6.12 -2.12
N TYR A 110 1.64 6.91 -2.47
CA TYR A 110 0.28 6.76 -1.99
C TYR A 110 -0.68 6.33 -3.10
N VAL A 111 -1.67 5.53 -2.70
CA VAL A 111 -2.90 5.29 -3.46
C VAL A 111 -4.07 5.78 -2.62
N LEU A 112 -4.92 6.58 -3.23
CA LEU A 112 -6.13 7.14 -2.64
C LEU A 112 -7.35 6.60 -3.39
N ASN A 113 -8.30 6.03 -2.66
CA ASN A 113 -9.64 5.79 -3.17
C ASN A 113 -10.43 7.10 -3.05
N VAL A 114 -10.76 7.73 -4.19
CA VAL A 114 -11.35 9.07 -4.25
C VAL A 114 -12.67 9.13 -3.48
N GLN A 115 -13.54 8.13 -3.67
CA GLN A 115 -14.84 8.11 -3.04
C GLN A 115 -14.73 7.92 -1.52
N GLU A 116 -13.94 6.94 -1.08
CA GLU A 116 -13.77 6.66 0.36
C GLU A 116 -13.06 7.82 1.08
N ALA A 117 -12.11 8.48 0.42
CA ALA A 117 -11.45 9.68 0.95
C ALA A 117 -12.42 10.84 1.12
N ALA A 118 -13.19 11.18 0.08
CA ALA A 118 -14.18 12.26 0.17
C ALA A 118 -15.21 11.98 1.28
N TRP A 119 -15.68 10.73 1.38
CA TRP A 119 -16.60 10.32 2.43
C TRP A 119 -16.01 10.46 3.84
N ILE A 120 -14.79 9.97 4.05
CA ILE A 120 -14.14 10.05 5.37
C ILE A 120 -13.82 11.49 5.75
N LEU A 121 -13.36 12.31 4.82
CA LEU A 121 -13.13 13.73 5.02
C LEU A 121 -14.42 14.46 5.39
N GLN A 122 -15.53 14.19 4.69
CA GLN A 122 -16.84 14.75 5.01
C GLN A 122 -17.34 14.29 6.39
N LYS A 123 -17.19 13.00 6.70
CA LYS A 123 -17.62 12.42 7.97
C LYS A 123 -16.88 13.03 9.16
N HIS A 124 -15.58 13.33 8.99
CA HIS A 124 -14.73 13.87 10.03
C HIS A 124 -14.43 15.37 9.84
N TYR A 125 -15.25 16.08 9.06
CA TYR A 125 -14.99 17.45 8.64
C TYR A 125 -14.65 18.39 9.81
N SER A 126 -15.50 18.46 10.83
CA SER A 126 -15.31 19.36 11.97
C SER A 126 -14.04 19.06 12.75
N LEU A 127 -13.66 17.78 12.87
CA LEU A 127 -12.42 17.38 13.52
C LEU A 127 -11.22 17.80 12.66
N ILE A 128 -11.18 17.39 11.39
CA ILE A 128 -10.05 17.63 10.50
C ILE A 128 -9.85 19.13 10.29
N SER A 129 -10.92 19.91 10.09
CA SER A 129 -10.83 21.35 9.90
C SER A 129 -10.20 22.05 11.11
N ARG A 130 -10.56 21.62 12.33
CA ARG A 130 -9.95 22.12 13.57
C ARG A 130 -8.49 21.70 13.71
N GLU A 131 -8.17 20.44 13.45
CA GLU A 131 -6.80 19.91 13.61
C GLU A 131 -5.82 20.47 12.57
N LEU A 132 -6.31 20.87 11.40
CA LEU A 132 -5.50 21.49 10.35
C LEU A 132 -5.55 23.02 10.39
N ASP A 133 -6.42 23.61 11.20
CA ASP A 133 -6.73 25.05 11.22
C ASP A 133 -7.00 25.56 9.79
N LEU A 134 -7.93 24.89 9.11
CA LEU A 134 -8.22 25.09 7.69
C LEU A 134 -9.65 24.65 7.37
N GLU A 135 -10.44 25.51 6.72
CA GLU A 135 -11.69 25.10 6.07
C GLU A 135 -11.37 24.52 4.69
N PHE A 136 -12.14 23.51 4.27
CA PHE A 136 -11.90 22.82 3.00
C PHE A 136 -13.18 22.24 2.42
N ASP A 137 -13.19 21.96 1.12
CA ASP A 137 -14.24 21.14 0.51
C ASP A 137 -13.72 19.70 0.34
N PRO A 138 -14.37 18.68 0.94
CA PRO A 138 -13.89 17.30 0.90
C PRO A 138 -13.68 16.75 -0.51
N LEU A 139 -14.51 17.13 -1.49
CA LEU A 139 -14.39 16.65 -2.86
C LEU A 139 -13.24 17.37 -3.58
N GLN A 140 -13.17 18.69 -3.42
CA GLN A 140 -12.12 19.50 -4.02
C GLN A 140 -10.74 19.00 -3.60
N VAL A 141 -10.49 18.86 -2.29
CA VAL A 141 -9.15 18.48 -1.81
C VAL A 141 -8.77 17.08 -2.26
N VAL A 142 -9.73 16.15 -2.39
CA VAL A 142 -9.44 14.81 -2.92
C VAL A 142 -8.99 14.85 -4.38
N LEU A 143 -9.58 15.74 -5.19
CA LEU A 143 -9.16 15.94 -6.58
C LEU A 143 -7.80 16.64 -6.70
N GLU A 144 -7.37 17.34 -5.66
CA GLU A 144 -6.04 17.95 -5.54
C GLU A 144 -4.96 16.99 -4.99
N PHE A 145 -5.25 15.69 -4.81
CA PHE A 145 -4.31 14.76 -4.15
C PHE A 145 -2.94 14.65 -4.83
N GLU A 146 -2.92 14.79 -6.15
CA GLU A 146 -1.71 14.74 -6.97
C GLU A 146 -0.93 16.06 -6.96
N ASP A 147 -1.57 17.15 -6.50
CA ASP A 147 -0.93 18.45 -6.37
C ASP A 147 0.04 18.45 -5.17
N LEU A 148 1.33 18.55 -5.49
CA LEU A 148 2.41 18.60 -4.52
C LEU A 148 2.47 19.96 -3.80
N SER A 149 1.79 20.98 -4.32
CA SER A 149 1.66 22.32 -3.74
C SER A 149 0.36 22.53 -2.95
N SER A 150 -0.51 21.51 -2.86
CA SER A 150 -1.75 21.59 -2.06
C SER A 150 -1.43 21.77 -0.58
N SER A 151 -1.83 22.93 -0.04
CA SER A 151 -1.65 23.30 1.37
C SER A 151 -2.44 22.39 2.31
N PHE A 152 -3.61 21.89 1.86
CA PHE A 152 -4.38 20.90 2.61
C PHE A 152 -3.58 19.62 2.81
N TRP A 153 -3.07 19.03 1.72
CA TRP A 153 -2.33 17.77 1.81
C TRP A 153 -0.99 17.92 2.52
N GLU A 154 -0.29 19.05 2.37
CA GLU A 154 0.89 19.36 3.17
C GLU A 154 0.59 19.29 4.68
N LYS A 155 -0.51 19.92 5.12
CA LYS A 155 -0.94 19.86 6.53
C LYS A 155 -1.35 18.45 6.96
N VAL A 156 -2.05 17.70 6.10
CA VAL A 156 -2.40 16.30 6.36
C VAL A 156 -1.14 15.46 6.58
N PHE A 157 -0.15 15.53 5.69
CA PHE A 157 1.08 14.73 5.81
C PHE A 157 1.99 15.12 6.98
N ASN A 158 1.73 16.25 7.63
CA ASN A 158 2.37 16.66 8.88
C ASN A 158 1.51 16.41 10.13
N ASN A 159 0.28 15.88 9.97
CA ASN A 159 -0.63 15.59 11.07
C ASN A 159 -0.92 14.08 11.17
N HIS A 160 -0.33 13.42 12.17
CA HIS A 160 -0.45 11.98 12.40
C HIS A 160 -1.89 11.51 12.66
N LEU A 161 -2.70 12.33 13.33
CA LEU A 161 -4.10 12.01 13.62
C LEU A 161 -4.92 11.98 12.31
N VAL A 162 -4.76 12.99 11.46
CA VAL A 162 -5.50 13.04 10.19
C VAL A 162 -5.02 11.94 9.24
N GLN A 163 -3.71 11.67 9.20
CA GLN A 163 -3.19 10.51 8.47
C GLN A 163 -3.75 9.19 8.99
N GLY A 164 -3.80 8.98 10.31
CA GLY A 164 -4.37 7.77 10.89
C GLY A 164 -5.82 7.56 10.47
N ILE A 165 -6.62 8.64 10.45
CA ILE A 165 -8.01 8.59 9.97
C ILE A 165 -8.06 8.17 8.49
N LEU A 166 -7.25 8.78 7.63
CA LEU A 166 -7.22 8.49 6.18
C LEU A 166 -6.60 7.13 5.84
N HIS A 167 -5.69 6.64 6.67
CA HIS A 167 -5.22 5.25 6.64
C HIS A 167 -6.22 4.28 7.28
N GLY A 168 -7.40 4.78 7.65
CA GLY A 168 -8.54 3.95 8.02
C GLY A 168 -8.49 3.40 9.44
N PHE A 169 -7.60 3.89 10.31
CA PHE A 169 -7.55 3.50 11.72
C PHE A 169 -8.77 3.97 12.53
N GLY A 170 -9.50 4.94 11.97
CA GLY A 170 -10.59 5.61 12.66
C GLY A 170 -10.08 6.50 13.80
N GLU A 171 -10.94 7.40 14.26
CA GLU A 171 -10.57 8.45 15.21
C GLU A 171 -9.89 7.93 16.48
N ARG A 172 -10.39 6.82 17.06
CA ARG A 172 -9.88 6.26 18.32
C ARG A 172 -8.46 5.70 18.23
N ASN A 173 -8.09 5.12 17.08
CA ASN A 173 -6.78 4.50 16.91
C ASN A 173 -5.82 5.40 16.11
N ALA A 174 -6.32 6.44 15.46
CA ALA A 174 -5.53 7.29 14.56
C ALA A 174 -4.35 7.99 15.25
N TYR A 175 -4.45 8.29 16.55
CA TYR A 175 -3.32 8.83 17.31
C TYR A 175 -2.12 7.87 17.37
N PHE A 176 -2.37 6.55 17.31
CA PHE A 176 -1.33 5.52 17.31
C PHE A 176 -0.82 5.17 15.92
N PHE A 177 -1.29 5.85 14.87
CA PHE A 177 -0.89 5.58 13.49
C PHE A 177 0.61 5.69 13.28
N ASP A 178 1.24 6.78 13.72
CA ASP A 178 2.69 6.98 13.58
C ASP A 178 3.47 5.89 14.34
N ARG A 179 2.94 5.44 15.48
CA ARG A 179 3.49 4.29 16.20
C ARG A 179 3.35 2.99 15.39
N GLU A 180 2.22 2.73 14.74
CA GLU A 180 2.07 1.55 13.87
C GLU A 180 2.96 1.60 12.64
N ILE A 181 3.09 2.74 11.96
CA ILE A 181 3.99 2.88 10.83
C ILE A 181 5.41 2.56 11.27
N ARG A 182 5.88 3.17 12.37
CA ARG A 182 7.20 2.88 12.95
C ARG A 182 7.31 1.44 13.45
N LEU A 183 6.25 0.85 13.99
CA LEU A 183 6.26 -0.54 14.46
C LEU A 183 6.13 -1.56 13.33
N GLN A 184 5.57 -1.22 12.17
CA GLN A 184 5.61 -2.04 10.97
C GLN A 184 7.02 -1.98 10.38
N GLU A 185 7.60 -0.79 10.28
CA GLU A 185 9.02 -0.63 9.98
C GLU A 185 9.89 -1.46 10.93
N ILE A 186 9.60 -1.46 12.25
CA ILE A 186 10.38 -2.20 13.25
C ILE A 186 10.07 -3.72 13.29
N ASN A 187 8.81 -4.16 13.17
CA ASN A 187 8.42 -5.58 13.25
C ASN A 187 8.61 -6.32 11.91
N ASP A 188 8.73 -5.61 10.80
CA ASP A 188 9.24 -6.16 9.55
C ASP A 188 10.72 -6.58 9.66
N PHE A 189 11.40 -6.28 10.77
CA PHE A 189 12.77 -6.78 11.05
C PHE A 189 12.82 -8.13 11.76
N ASP A 190 11.70 -8.79 12.07
CA ASP A 190 11.77 -10.24 12.30
C ASP A 190 11.96 -10.90 10.92
N LEU A 191 13.13 -11.52 10.68
CA LEU A 191 13.48 -12.14 9.38
C LEU A 191 12.47 -13.17 8.87
N GLU A 192 11.64 -13.71 9.76
CA GLU A 192 10.55 -14.63 9.41
C GLU A 192 9.27 -13.90 8.96
N MET A 193 9.17 -12.59 9.19
CA MET A 193 7.96 -11.79 9.01
C MET A 193 8.07 -10.61 8.04
N HIS A 194 9.24 -10.10 7.66
CA HIS A 194 9.28 -9.06 6.63
C HIS A 194 8.47 -9.55 5.40
N PRO A 195 7.45 -8.80 4.93
CA PRO A 195 6.69 -9.18 3.74
C PRO A 195 7.59 -9.51 2.54
N LEU A 196 8.78 -8.88 2.48
CA LEU A 196 9.87 -9.12 1.54
C LEU A 196 10.52 -10.50 1.68
N PHE A 197 10.89 -10.96 2.88
CA PHE A 197 11.50 -12.29 3.07
C PHE A 197 10.46 -13.42 2.97
N LYS A 198 9.20 -13.15 3.32
CA LYS A 198 8.08 -14.06 3.06
C LYS A 198 7.84 -14.22 1.56
N SER A 199 7.84 -13.13 0.78
CA SER A 199 7.69 -13.20 -0.68
C SER A 199 8.87 -13.88 -1.37
N LEU A 200 10.11 -13.77 -0.84
CA LEU A 200 11.28 -14.49 -1.36
C LEU A 200 11.28 -15.98 -1.04
N GLY A 201 10.78 -16.38 0.14
CA GLY A 201 10.52 -17.78 0.49
C GLY A 201 9.37 -18.38 -0.32
N LEU A 202 8.40 -17.55 -0.74
CA LEU A 202 7.34 -17.92 -1.67
C LEU A 202 7.84 -18.01 -3.12
N LYS A 203 8.79 -17.17 -3.56
CA LYS A 203 9.35 -17.23 -4.93
C LYS A 203 10.11 -18.53 -5.25
N GLN A 204 10.51 -19.34 -4.27
CA GLN A 204 11.09 -20.67 -4.53
C GLN A 204 10.02 -21.78 -4.64
N ASP A 205 8.77 -21.49 -4.30
CA ASP A 205 7.74 -22.49 -4.01
C ASP A 205 6.36 -22.17 -4.64
N GLN A 206 6.29 -21.17 -5.53
CA GLN A 206 5.03 -20.63 -6.07
C GLN A 206 4.86 -20.74 -7.59
N GLU A 207 5.50 -21.71 -8.23
CA GLU A 207 4.88 -22.31 -9.42
C GLU A 207 3.75 -23.23 -8.96
N GLY A 208 2.60 -22.66 -8.56
CA GLY A 208 1.37 -23.42 -8.30
C GLY A 208 0.69 -23.30 -6.93
N LYS A 209 1.11 -22.42 -6.00
CA LYS A 209 0.34 -22.23 -4.75
C LYS A 209 -0.89 -21.36 -4.96
N ILE A 210 -1.98 -21.85 -4.38
CA ILE A 210 -3.35 -21.36 -4.44
C ILE A 210 -3.42 -19.94 -3.86
N LEU A 211 -4.19 -19.06 -4.50
CA LEU A 211 -4.47 -17.67 -4.14
C LEU A 211 -4.94 -17.41 -2.69
N ASN A 212 -5.24 -18.46 -1.91
CA ASN A 212 -5.65 -18.35 -0.50
C ASN A 212 -4.51 -17.99 0.48
N ASP A 213 -3.25 -18.08 0.03
CA ASP A 213 -2.07 -17.88 0.88
C ASP A 213 -1.49 -16.45 0.86
N TYR A 214 -2.13 -15.49 0.17
CA TYR A 214 -1.64 -14.10 0.19
C TYR A 214 -1.72 -13.51 1.61
N PRO A 215 -0.59 -13.02 2.15
CA PRO A 215 -0.54 -12.44 3.48
C PRO A 215 -1.13 -11.03 3.45
N LEU A 216 -2.46 -10.90 3.36
CA LEU A 216 -3.11 -9.60 3.56
C LEU A 216 -2.82 -9.11 4.98
N PRO A 217 -2.39 -7.84 5.16
CA PRO A 217 -2.04 -7.27 6.45
C PRO A 217 -3.15 -7.44 7.49
N LEU A 218 -2.74 -7.62 8.74
CA LEU A 218 -3.65 -7.65 9.88
C LEU A 218 -3.79 -6.23 10.45
N PHE A 219 -5.01 -5.74 10.53
CA PHE A 219 -5.27 -4.50 11.25
C PHE A 219 -5.04 -4.72 12.75
N ARG A 220 -4.30 -3.82 13.40
CA ARG A 220 -4.10 -3.82 14.85
C ARG A 220 -5.05 -2.82 15.50
N SER A 221 -5.82 -3.30 16.48
CA SER A 221 -6.61 -2.44 17.37
C SER A 221 -5.78 -2.05 18.59
N TYR A 222 -5.93 -0.80 19.03
CA TYR A 222 -5.41 -0.31 20.31
C TYR A 222 -6.49 -0.19 21.39
N SER A 223 -7.69 -0.69 21.12
CA SER A 223 -8.75 -0.81 22.11
C SER A 223 -8.33 -1.80 23.21
N SER A 224 -8.67 -1.48 24.46
CA SER A 224 -8.55 -2.41 25.58
C SER A 224 -9.40 -3.67 25.39
N ASN A 225 -10.45 -3.59 24.57
CA ASN A 225 -11.24 -4.72 24.11
C ASN A 225 -11.26 -4.77 22.58
N VAL A 226 -10.34 -5.55 22.00
CA VAL A 226 -10.18 -5.70 20.54
C VAL A 226 -11.42 -6.28 19.85
N GLN A 227 -12.18 -7.14 20.55
CA GLN A 227 -13.37 -7.77 19.98
C GLN A 227 -14.56 -6.81 19.85
N GLU A 228 -14.46 -5.63 20.49
CA GLU A 228 -15.48 -4.58 20.42
C GLU A 228 -15.03 -3.39 19.56
N ASP A 229 -13.80 -3.40 19.02
CA ASP A 229 -13.34 -2.33 18.14
C ASP A 229 -14.04 -2.46 16.76
N PRO A 230 -14.94 -1.52 16.41
CA PRO A 230 -15.69 -1.59 15.16
C PRO A 230 -14.79 -1.53 13.92
N VAL A 231 -13.65 -0.83 14.01
CA VAL A 231 -12.69 -0.72 12.90
C VAL A 231 -11.97 -2.05 12.67
N PHE A 232 -11.54 -2.70 13.76
CA PHE A 232 -10.92 -4.02 13.67
C PHE A 232 -11.88 -5.08 13.10
N LEU A 233 -13.13 -5.10 13.59
CA LEU A 233 -14.13 -6.04 13.09
C LEU A 233 -14.46 -5.80 11.62
N LYS A 234 -14.52 -4.53 11.20
CA LYS A 234 -14.70 -4.13 9.79
C LYS A 234 -13.59 -4.71 8.92
N TYR A 235 -12.32 -4.43 9.24
CA TYR A 235 -11.20 -4.93 8.42
C TYR A 235 -11.02 -6.45 8.48
N LYS A 236 -11.37 -7.09 9.60
CA LYS A 236 -11.40 -8.56 9.68
C LYS A 236 -12.38 -9.16 8.65
N ARG A 237 -13.55 -8.54 8.48
CA ARG A 237 -14.54 -8.95 7.47
C ARG A 237 -14.07 -8.63 6.05
N GLU A 238 -13.62 -7.41 5.80
CA GLU A 238 -13.09 -7.01 4.49
C GLU A 238 -11.96 -7.91 4.04
N ARG A 239 -11.04 -8.27 4.94
CA ARG A 239 -9.95 -9.21 4.64
C ARG A 239 -10.46 -10.56 4.15
N ALA A 240 -11.54 -11.08 4.74
CA ALA A 240 -12.13 -12.34 4.31
C ALA A 240 -12.74 -12.23 2.90
N GLU A 241 -13.44 -11.13 2.62
CA GLU A 241 -14.02 -10.86 1.30
C GLU A 241 -12.95 -10.64 0.22
N ILE A 242 -11.91 -9.86 0.51
CA ILE A 242 -10.79 -9.64 -0.41
C ILE A 242 -10.12 -10.98 -0.75
N LYS A 243 -9.89 -11.86 0.24
CA LYS A 243 -9.37 -13.20 -0.02
C LYS A 243 -10.27 -14.01 -0.93
N LYS A 244 -11.59 -13.92 -0.76
CA LYS A 244 -12.56 -14.62 -1.62
C LYS A 244 -12.54 -14.08 -3.05
N ILE A 245 -12.45 -12.76 -3.22
CA ILE A 245 -12.33 -12.11 -4.54
C ILE A 245 -11.07 -12.61 -5.25
N LEU A 246 -9.93 -12.50 -4.58
CA LEU A 246 -8.63 -12.92 -5.14
C LEU A 246 -8.55 -14.44 -5.34
N GLY A 247 -9.21 -15.25 -4.50
CA GLY A 247 -9.20 -16.71 -4.57
C GLY A 247 -9.80 -17.32 -5.84
N SER A 248 -10.47 -16.54 -6.69
CA SER A 248 -11.32 -17.06 -7.76
C SER A 248 -10.79 -16.90 -9.19
N LYS A 249 -9.75 -16.08 -9.46
CA LYS A 249 -9.21 -15.80 -10.82
C LYS A 249 -7.75 -15.29 -10.79
N ASN A 250 -7.19 -14.94 -11.96
CA ASN A 250 -5.91 -14.22 -12.08
C ASN A 250 -6.01 -12.87 -11.33
N PRO A 251 -5.26 -12.66 -10.23
CA PRO A 251 -5.38 -11.47 -9.38
C PRO A 251 -5.00 -10.19 -10.13
N THR A 252 -4.11 -10.27 -11.12
CA THR A 252 -3.75 -9.12 -11.96
C THR A 252 -4.96 -8.59 -12.71
N ASP A 253 -5.73 -9.46 -13.36
CA ASP A 253 -6.91 -9.01 -14.12
C ASP A 253 -7.98 -8.41 -13.18
N ILE A 254 -8.15 -8.98 -11.99
CA ILE A 254 -9.07 -8.44 -10.98
C ILE A 254 -8.63 -7.04 -10.52
N ILE A 255 -7.34 -6.86 -10.19
CA ILE A 255 -6.80 -5.58 -9.75
C ILE A 255 -6.91 -4.53 -10.85
N LEU A 256 -6.54 -4.88 -12.09
CA LEU A 256 -6.65 -3.97 -13.22
C LEU A 256 -8.11 -3.56 -13.47
N HIS A 257 -9.03 -4.52 -13.44
CA HIS A 257 -10.46 -4.23 -13.56
C HIS A 257 -10.94 -3.29 -12.44
N GLN A 258 -10.51 -3.55 -11.19
CA GLN A 258 -10.87 -2.71 -10.05
C GLN A 258 -10.36 -1.27 -10.20
N LEU A 259 -9.18 -1.09 -10.80
CA LEU A 259 -8.62 0.23 -11.11
C LEU A 259 -9.35 0.95 -12.27
N GLY A 260 -10.34 0.31 -12.91
CA GLY A 260 -11.08 0.86 -14.04
C GLY A 260 -10.51 0.48 -15.40
N TYR A 261 -9.53 -0.43 -15.48
CA TYR A 261 -8.98 -0.87 -16.77
C TYR A 261 -9.99 -1.72 -17.53
N GLN A 262 -10.50 -1.16 -18.63
CA GLN A 262 -11.31 -1.89 -19.59
C GLN A 262 -10.42 -2.48 -20.68
N SER A 263 -10.14 -3.79 -20.59
CA SER A 263 -9.46 -4.52 -21.66
C SER A 263 -10.16 -4.29 -23.01
N THR A 264 -9.40 -4.06 -24.08
CA THR A 264 -9.96 -3.93 -25.43
C THR A 264 -10.72 -5.18 -25.91
N ALA A 265 -10.55 -6.33 -25.24
CA ALA A 265 -11.34 -7.53 -25.49
C ALA A 265 -12.80 -7.40 -25.03
N SER A 266 -13.11 -6.67 -23.95
CA SER A 266 -14.49 -6.51 -23.46
C SER A 266 -15.34 -5.58 -24.35
N LYS A 267 -14.71 -4.70 -25.13
CA LYS A 267 -15.41 -3.86 -26.12
C LYS A 267 -15.96 -4.65 -27.32
N LYS A 268 -15.44 -5.86 -27.60
CA LYS A 268 -15.95 -6.71 -28.69
C LYS A 268 -17.11 -7.62 -28.29
N GLU A 269 -17.25 -7.96 -27.01
CA GLU A 269 -18.38 -8.80 -26.55
C GLU A 269 -19.66 -8.00 -26.27
N ILE A 270 -19.57 -6.68 -26.07
CA ILE A 270 -20.76 -5.81 -25.92
C ILE A 270 -21.32 -5.35 -27.28
N ALA A 271 -20.56 -5.51 -28.37
CA ALA A 271 -21.03 -5.18 -29.73
C ALA A 271 -21.77 -6.33 -30.43
N PHE A 272 -21.94 -7.48 -29.77
CA PHE A 272 -22.66 -8.65 -30.29
C PHE A 272 -23.65 -9.25 -29.27
N ASN A 273 -24.41 -8.40 -28.57
CA ASN A 273 -25.69 -8.76 -27.97
C ASN A 273 -26.72 -7.67 -28.23
#